data_AF-A0A935RGI2-F1
#
_entry.id   AF-A0A935RGI2-F1
#
_cell.length_a   1.000
_cell.length_b   1.000
_cell.length_c   1.000
_cell.angle_alpha   90.00
_cell.angle_beta   90.00
_cell.angle_gamma   90.00
#
_symmetry.space_group_name_H-M   'P 1'
#
loop_
_entity.id
_entity.type
_entity.pdbx_description
1 polymer ?
#
loop_
_entity_poly.entity_id
_entity_poly.type
_entity_poly.pdbx_seq_one_letter_code
_entity_poly.pdbx_strand_id
1 'polypeptide(L)' 'MHIVDRNSGHALCHFDLADVYGTETSMIFGEIYRYKNDWKFKAIGQGFSGGLAALCRQFGVEVN' A
#
# COMPACT_ATOMS: atom_id res chain seq x y z
N MET A 1 8.25 -1.51 5.17
CA MET A 1 8.11 -0.27 4.35
C MET A 1 8.24 0.94 5.23
N HIS A 2 8.76 2.03 4.67
CA HIS A 2 8.82 3.33 5.32
C HIS A 2 8.06 4.35 4.47
N ILE A 3 7.30 5.23 5.12
CA ILE A 3 6.82 6.47 4.50
C ILE A 3 7.63 7.57 5.13
N VAL A 4 8.24 8.39 4.29
CA VAL A 4 9.13 9.46 4.71
C VAL A 4 8.59 10.80 4.22
N ASP A 5 8.64 11.81 5.07
CA ASP A 5 8.43 13.17 4.65
C ASP A 5 9.64 13.61 3.81
N ARG A 6 9.40 14.02 2.57
CA ARG A 6 10.48 14.33 1.62
C ARG A 6 11.29 15.55 2.04
N ASN A 7 10.70 16.50 2.75
CA ASN A 7 11.34 17.78 3.07
C ASN A 7 12.26 17.66 4.29
N SER A 8 11.85 16.86 5.28
CA SER A 8 12.60 16.66 6.52
C SER A 8 13.40 15.35 6.54
N GLY A 9 13.09 14.39 5.66
CA GLY A 9 13.65 13.04 5.68
C GLY A 9 13.15 12.17 6.83
N HIS A 10 12.23 12.69 7.66
CA HIS A 10 11.73 11.97 8.83
C HIS A 10 10.76 10.87 8.40
N ALA A 11 10.92 9.67 8.96
CA ALA A 11 9.97 8.60 8.81
C ALA A 11 8.63 8.97 9.47
N LEU A 12 7.59 9.15 8.65
CA LEU A 12 6.22 9.35 9.10
C LEU A 12 5.61 8.07 9.64
N CYS A 13 6.00 6.93 9.07
CA CYS A 13 5.65 5.62 9.60
C CYS A 13 6.57 4.52 9.09
N HIS A 14 6.68 3.46 9.88
CA HIS A 14 7.35 2.22 9.53
C HIS A 14 6.41 1.05 9.77
N PHE A 15 6.40 0.11 8.84
CA PHE A 15 5.56 -1.09 8.91
C PHE A 15 6.37 -2.29 8.47
N ASP A 16 6.54 -3.21 9.41
CA ASP A 16 7.06 -4.53 9.12
C ASP A 16 5.94 -5.38 8.52
N LEU A 17 6.20 -5.88 7.32
CA LEU A 17 5.38 -6.92 6.70
C LEU A 17 5.88 -8.28 7.20
N ALA A 18 5.86 -8.48 8.51
CA ALA A 18 6.02 -9.83 9.03
C ALA A 18 4.70 -10.58 8.78
N ASP A 19 4.83 -11.80 8.26
CA ASP A 19 3.74 -12.76 8.01
C ASP A 19 2.82 -12.53 6.79
N VAL A 20 3.32 -11.91 5.71
CA VAL A 20 2.63 -11.99 4.41
C VAL A 20 2.97 -13.32 3.75
N TYR A 21 2.32 -14.39 4.20
CA TYR A 21 2.43 -15.72 3.60
C TYR A 21 1.30 -15.89 2.59
N GLY A 22 1.64 -15.92 1.30
CA GLY A 22 0.69 -16.09 0.21
C GLY A 22 1.37 -16.52 -1.08
N THR A 23 0.66 -17.25 -1.95
CA THR A 23 1.13 -17.63 -3.29
C THR A 23 0.96 -16.50 -4.31
N GLU A 24 0.38 -15.38 -3.87
CA GLU A 24 0.01 -14.23 -4.69
C GLU A 24 1.24 -13.41 -5.10
N THR A 25 1.27 -12.97 -6.36
CA THR A 25 2.37 -12.17 -6.94
C THR A 25 2.15 -10.66 -6.82
N SER A 26 1.07 -10.24 -6.18
CA SER A 26 0.71 -8.83 -5.96
C SER A 26 0.04 -8.66 -4.61
N MET A 27 0.16 -7.46 -4.01
CA MET A 27 -0.45 -7.15 -2.72
C MET A 27 -0.79 -5.67 -2.58
N ILE A 28 -1.79 -5.37 -1.74
CA ILE A 28 -2.04 -4.02 -1.22
C ILE A 28 -1.23 -3.87 0.06
N PHE A 29 -0.23 -2.99 0.02
CA PHE A 29 0.59 -2.68 1.19
C PHE A 29 -0.21 -1.96 2.28
N GLY A 30 -0.92 -0.92 1.88
CA GLY A 30 -1.67 -0.04 2.76
C GLY A 30 -2.24 1.15 2.00
N GLU A 31 -3.00 1.97 2.71
CA GLU A 31 -3.70 3.12 2.15
C GLU A 31 -3.24 4.40 2.85
N ILE A 32 -2.97 5.43 2.05
CA ILE A 32 -2.82 6.81 2.52
C ILE A 32 -4.15 7.51 2.25
N TYR A 33 -4.75 8.10 3.28
CA TYR A 33 -6.04 8.76 3.17
C TYR A 33 -6.05 10.10 3.92
N ARG A 34 -6.92 11.01 3.48
CA ARG A 34 -7.17 12.26 4.20
C ARG A 34 -8.16 12.03 5.33
N TYR A 35 -7.80 12.53 6.50
CA TYR A 35 -8.68 12.58 7.67
C TYR A 35 -8.63 13.99 8.26
N LYS A 36 -9.74 14.73 8.12
CA LYS A 36 -9.78 16.17 8.42
C LYS A 36 -8.67 16.89 7.63
N ASN A 37 -7.81 17.65 8.32
CA ASN A 37 -6.72 18.42 7.71
C ASN A 37 -5.40 17.66 7.63
N ASP A 38 -5.38 16.38 8.00
CA ASP A 38 -4.16 15.56 8.08
C ASP A 38 -4.18 14.38 7.11
N TRP A 39 -2.98 13.92 6.75
CA TRP A 39 -2.80 12.65 6.06
C TRP A 39 -2.63 11.55 7.10
N LYS A 40 -3.30 10.43 6.89
CA LYS A 40 -3.16 9.22 7.70
C LYS A 40 -2.75 8.06 6.82
N PHE A 41 -2.04 7.12 7.43
CA PHE A 41 -1.70 5.86 6.82
C PHE A 41 -2.39 4.71 7.56
N LYS A 42 -2.88 3.72 6.82
CA LYS A 42 -3.40 2.46 7.33
C LYS A 42 -2.64 1.30 6.69
N ALA A 43 -1.99 0.48 7.51
CA ALA A 43 -1.40 -0.77 7.04
C ALA A 43 -2.51 -1.77 6.69
N ILE A 44 -2.33 -2.51 5.58
CA ILE A 44 -3.26 -3.53 5.12
C ILE A 44 -2.56 -4.88 4.99
N GLY A 45 -1.49 -4.98 4.19
CA GLY A 45 -0.71 -6.21 4.04
C GLY A 45 -1.47 -7.38 3.41
N GLN A 46 -2.36 -7.12 2.44
CA GLN A 46 -3.25 -8.13 1.87
C GLN A 46 -2.79 -8.56 0.47
N GLY A 47 -2.52 -9.86 0.29
CA GLY A 47 -2.26 -10.47 -1.02
C GLY A 47 -3.45 -10.34 -1.97
N PHE A 48 -3.17 -10.23 -3.27
CA PHE A 48 -4.17 -10.01 -4.30
C PHE A 48 -4.13 -11.11 -5.37
N SER A 49 -5.25 -11.82 -5.53
CA SER A 49 -5.38 -12.88 -6.52
C SER A 49 -5.59 -12.31 -7.92
N GLY A 50 -4.94 -12.91 -8.92
CA GLY A 50 -4.98 -12.44 -10.32
C GLY A 50 -3.85 -11.50 -10.72
N GLY A 51 -2.89 -11.22 -9.82
CA GLY A 51 -1.70 -10.45 -10.10
C GLY A 51 -1.95 -8.93 -10.24
N LEU A 52 -0.88 -8.19 -10.54
CA LEU A 52 -0.89 -6.73 -10.59
C LEU A 52 -1.92 -6.18 -11.60
N ALA A 53 -2.10 -6.83 -12.75
CA ALA A 53 -3.06 -6.38 -13.76
C ALA A 53 -4.51 -6.42 -13.25
N ALA A 54 -4.89 -7.47 -12.51
CA ALA A 54 -6.21 -7.57 -11.91
C ALA A 54 -6.39 -6.52 -10.79
N LEU A 55 -5.35 -6.32 -9.97
CA LEU A 55 -5.33 -5.27 -8.94
C LEU A 55 -5.55 -3.88 -9.56
N CYS A 56 -4.79 -3.53 -10.60
CA CYS A 56 -4.92 -2.26 -11.33
C CYS A 56 -6.34 -2.04 -11.86
N ARG A 57 -6.94 -3.05 -12.50
CA ARG A 57 -8.32 -2.95 -13.03
C ARG A 57 -9.36 -2.73 -11.94
N GLN A 58 -9.20 -3.33 -10.76
CA GLN A 58 -10.11 -3.08 -9.64
C GLN A 58 -10.13 -1.61 -9.20
N PHE A 59 -8.99 -0.91 -9.34
CA PHE A 59 -8.89 0.52 -9.07
C PHE A 59 -9.15 1.40 -10.31
N GLY A 60 -9.70 0.83 -11.38
CA GLY A 60 -10.07 1.56 -12.61
C GLY A 60 -8.89 1.95 -13.49
N VAL A 61 -7.71 1.37 -13.28
CA VAL A 61 -6.54 1.59 -14.14
C VAL A 61 -6.65 0.69 -15.37
N GLU A 62 -6.56 1.30 -16.55
CA GLU A 62 -6.46 0.57 -17.80
C GLU A 62 -5.06 -0.05 -17.92
N VAL A 63 -5.01 -1.34 -18.22
CA VAL A 63 -3.78 -2.12 -18.34
C VAL A 63 -3.77 -2.82 -19.69
N ASN A 64 -2.84 -2.40 -20.55
CA ASN A 64 -2.61 -2.91 -21.90
C ASN A 64 -1.69 -4.13 -21.89
#